data_AF-E1A4A8-F1
#
_entry.id   AF-E1A4A8-F1
#
_cell.length_a   1.000
_cell.length_b   1.000
_cell.length_c   1.000
_cell.angle_alpha   90.00
_cell.angle_beta   90.00
_cell.angle_gamma   90.00
#
_symmetry.space_group_name_H-M   'P 1'
#
loop_
_entity.id
_entity.type
_entity.pdbx_description
1 polymer ?
#
loop_
_entity_poly.entity_id
_entity_poly.type
_entity_poly.pdbx_seq_one_letter_code
_entity_poly.pdbx_strand_id
1 'polypeptide(L)'
;VLRLTFHDAIGFSSSGALHGGGADGSILVFSNTELAYTENAGVDEAVDALAPFLQRYAITAGDLIQFAGAVGVSNCPGAPKLTFLTGRANATAPASDGTVPLPQDSADSILSRMADAGIDNNEVIALLASHSIARSDTLVTGHTGVPFDTTPFTFDPQIFLEVLLKGTGVPFGVNNTDGAEVDSPLPDEGEMRLQSDFALSRDPRTA
;
A
#
# COMPACT_ATOMS: atom_id res chain seq x y z
N VAL A 1 6.66 6.24 -2.50
CA VAL A 1 6.31 7.06 -1.31
C VAL A 1 4.84 6.97 -0.88
N LEU A 2 3.85 6.91 -1.79
CA LEU A 2 2.44 6.72 -1.38
C LEU A 2 2.21 5.41 -0.61
N ARG A 3 2.77 4.28 -1.11
CA ARG A 3 2.77 3.01 -0.36
C ARG A 3 3.32 3.17 1.07
N LEU A 4 4.47 3.84 1.22
CA LEU A 4 5.10 4.06 2.52
C LEU A 4 4.19 4.80 3.52
N THR A 5 3.30 5.71 3.06
CA THR A 5 2.36 6.38 3.98
C THR A 5 1.37 5.41 4.60
N PHE A 6 0.92 4.41 3.84
CA PHE A 6 0.03 3.37 4.33
C PHE A 6 0.75 2.44 5.30
N HIS A 7 1.93 1.94 4.93
CA HIS A 7 2.70 1.00 5.75
C HIS A 7 3.14 1.60 7.09
N ASP A 8 3.43 2.90 7.15
CA ASP A 8 3.61 3.63 8.42
C ASP A 8 2.28 3.75 9.18
N ALA A 9 1.26 4.31 8.53
CA ALA A 9 0.03 4.71 9.22
C ALA A 9 -0.84 3.56 9.72
N ILE A 10 -0.86 2.41 9.01
CA ILE A 10 -1.69 1.25 9.38
C ILE A 10 -1.07 0.40 10.50
N GLY A 11 0.17 0.71 10.88
CA GLY A 11 0.83 0.24 12.10
C GLY A 11 0.17 0.76 13.38
N PHE A 12 -1.14 0.61 13.52
CA PHE A 12 -1.98 1.06 14.63
C PHE A 12 -3.11 0.07 14.85
N SER A 13 -3.44 -0.21 16.12
CA SER A 13 -4.50 -1.14 16.52
C SER A 13 -5.27 -0.57 17.71
N SER A 14 -6.54 -0.25 17.50
CA SER A 14 -7.41 0.34 18.53
C SER A 14 -7.81 -0.67 19.60
N SER A 15 -7.91 -1.95 19.26
CA SER A 15 -8.13 -3.03 20.23
C SER A 15 -6.93 -3.29 21.16
N GLY A 16 -5.74 -2.85 20.74
CA GLY A 16 -4.47 -3.16 21.42
C GLY A 16 -3.97 -4.60 21.21
N ALA A 17 -4.61 -5.38 20.32
CA ALA A 17 -4.15 -6.72 19.97
C ALA A 17 -2.79 -6.71 19.24
N LEU A 18 -2.54 -5.64 18.46
CA LEU A 18 -1.24 -5.28 17.92
C LEU A 18 -0.81 -3.93 18.52
N HIS A 19 0.50 -3.68 18.50
CA HIS A 19 1.09 -2.42 18.96
C HIS A 19 1.61 -1.60 17.79
N GLY A 20 1.53 -0.28 17.90
CA GLY A 20 2.10 0.67 16.95
C GLY A 20 1.45 2.04 17.10
N GLY A 21 2.18 3.09 16.72
CA GLY A 21 1.75 4.48 16.89
C GLY A 21 0.99 5.06 15.70
N GLY A 22 0.76 4.27 14.65
CA GLY A 22 0.17 4.73 13.40
C GLY A 22 1.15 5.61 12.62
N ALA A 23 0.67 6.73 12.09
CA ALA A 23 1.50 7.63 11.29
C ALA A 23 2.51 8.40 12.18
N ASP A 24 3.54 7.72 12.67
CA ASP A 24 4.55 8.24 13.60
C ASP A 24 5.99 8.15 13.05
N GLY A 25 6.15 7.61 11.83
CA GLY A 25 7.43 7.42 11.18
C GLY A 25 8.23 6.25 11.72
N SER A 26 7.61 5.33 12.45
CA SER A 26 8.24 4.14 13.03
C SER A 26 8.96 3.31 11.96
N ILE A 27 8.38 3.16 10.77
CA ILE A 27 9.02 2.45 9.64
C ILE A 27 10.32 3.11 9.15
N LEU A 28 10.52 4.42 9.35
CA LEU A 28 11.80 5.10 9.08
C LEU A 28 12.76 5.02 10.27
N VAL A 29 12.24 5.15 11.50
CA VAL A 29 13.05 5.21 12.74
C VAL A 29 13.56 3.82 13.15
N PHE A 30 12.74 2.79 12.96
CA PHE A 30 12.97 1.39 13.29
C PHE A 30 13.03 0.53 12.02
N SER A 31 13.57 1.07 10.92
CA SER A 31 13.62 0.42 9.61
C SER A 31 14.25 -0.98 9.62
N ASN A 32 15.30 -1.20 10.41
CA ASN A 32 15.93 -2.53 10.57
C ASN A 32 14.98 -3.61 11.10
N THR A 33 13.94 -3.20 11.85
CA THR A 33 12.93 -4.11 12.40
C THR A 33 11.76 -4.23 11.45
N GLU A 34 11.14 -3.11 11.06
CA GLU A 34 9.89 -3.14 10.30
C GLU A 34 10.08 -3.58 8.86
N LEU A 35 11.21 -3.26 8.22
CA LEU A 35 11.48 -3.73 6.85
C LEU A 35 11.82 -5.24 6.79
N ALA A 36 11.98 -5.90 7.95
CA ALA A 36 12.12 -7.36 8.01
C ALA A 36 10.76 -8.09 7.97
N TYR A 37 9.64 -7.36 8.13
CA TYR A 37 8.30 -7.93 8.04
C TYR A 37 7.92 -8.24 6.60
N THR A 38 7.18 -9.33 6.39
CA THR A 38 6.90 -9.85 5.05
C THR A 38 6.06 -8.86 4.25
N GLU A 39 5.09 -8.23 4.89
CA GLU A 39 4.23 -7.18 4.34
C GLU A 39 5.01 -5.97 3.81
N ASN A 40 6.17 -5.65 4.39
CA ASN A 40 6.96 -4.46 4.07
C ASN A 40 7.97 -4.71 2.94
N ALA A 41 7.97 -5.90 2.33
CA ALA A 41 8.84 -6.22 1.21
C ALA A 41 8.69 -5.19 0.06
N GLY A 42 9.79 -4.57 -0.35
CA GLY A 42 9.85 -3.55 -1.40
C GLY A 42 9.47 -2.12 -0.95
N VAL A 43 9.36 -1.86 0.36
CA VAL A 43 9.18 -0.49 0.89
C VAL A 43 10.53 0.17 1.23
N ASP A 44 11.60 -0.62 1.30
CA ASP A 44 12.97 -0.22 1.58
C ASP A 44 13.50 0.89 0.66
N GLU A 45 13.21 0.83 -0.65
CA GLU A 45 13.61 1.89 -1.59
C GLU A 45 13.05 3.26 -1.17
N ALA A 46 11.78 3.32 -0.74
CA ALA A 46 11.17 4.56 -0.31
C ALA A 46 11.75 5.05 1.04
N VAL A 47 12.08 4.12 1.95
CA VAL A 47 12.77 4.43 3.20
C VAL A 47 14.15 5.03 2.93
N ASP A 48 14.95 4.39 2.08
CA ASP A 48 16.30 4.83 1.71
C ASP A 48 16.28 6.18 0.99
N ALA A 49 15.25 6.43 0.17
CA ALA A 49 15.07 7.72 -0.50
C ALA A 49 14.73 8.86 0.47
N LEU A 50 13.95 8.59 1.52
CA LEU A 50 13.52 9.63 2.47
C LEU A 50 14.48 9.82 3.65
N ALA A 51 15.16 8.78 4.13
CA ALA A 51 16.01 8.84 5.32
C ALA A 51 17.07 9.98 5.30
N PRO A 52 17.74 10.31 4.16
CA PRO A 52 18.68 11.43 4.11
C PRO A 52 18.06 12.80 4.42
N PHE A 53 16.75 12.97 4.20
CA PHE A 53 16.08 14.25 4.48
C PHE A 53 15.93 14.52 5.98
N LEU A 54 15.89 13.48 6.82
CA LEU A 54 15.86 13.63 8.28
C LEU A 54 17.16 14.21 8.85
N GLN A 55 18.29 13.98 8.16
CA GLN A 55 19.57 14.57 8.55
C GLN A 55 19.72 16.01 8.06
N ARG A 56 19.02 16.36 6.97
CA ARG A 56 19.14 17.66 6.30
C ARG A 56 18.14 18.70 6.83
N TYR A 57 16.96 18.26 7.25
CA TYR A 57 15.87 19.13 7.66
C TYR A 57 15.38 18.77 9.06
N ALA A 58 15.02 19.78 9.85
CA ALA A 58 14.42 19.59 11.18
C ALA A 58 12.93 19.22 11.05
N ILE A 59 12.67 18.00 10.60
CA ILE A 59 11.33 17.40 10.43
C ILE A 59 11.30 16.04 11.12
N THR A 60 10.14 15.63 11.64
CA THR A 60 9.96 14.29 12.22
C THR A 60 9.76 13.26 11.11
N ALA A 61 10.05 12.00 11.42
CA ALA A 61 9.92 10.90 10.47
C ALA A 61 8.49 10.78 9.91
N GLY A 62 7.49 10.79 10.80
CA GLY A 62 6.08 10.71 10.39
C GLY A 62 5.65 11.91 9.53
N ASP A 63 6.06 13.14 9.88
CA ASP A 63 5.72 14.31 9.07
C ASP A 63 6.41 14.26 7.70
N LEU A 64 7.65 13.76 7.61
CA LEU A 64 8.36 13.58 6.34
C LEU A 64 7.65 12.58 5.42
N ILE A 65 7.26 11.41 5.93
CA ILE A 65 6.54 10.38 5.16
C ILE A 65 5.24 10.95 4.58
N GLN A 66 4.44 11.57 5.44
CA GLN A 66 3.11 12.07 5.05
C GLN A 66 3.22 13.28 4.11
N PHE A 67 4.23 14.14 4.29
CA PHE A 67 4.54 15.21 3.35
C PHE A 67 4.97 14.67 1.98
N ALA A 68 5.88 13.69 1.97
CA ALA A 68 6.36 13.07 0.74
C ALA A 68 5.23 12.36 -0.03
N GLY A 69 4.31 11.69 0.68
CA GLY A 69 3.10 11.12 0.08
C GLY A 69 2.20 12.18 -0.54
N ALA A 70 1.87 13.26 0.19
CA ALA A 70 1.02 14.34 -0.32
C ALA A 70 1.62 15.03 -1.55
N VAL A 71 2.93 15.31 -1.54
CA VAL A 71 3.64 15.87 -2.69
C VAL A 71 3.70 14.87 -3.83
N GLY A 72 4.01 13.60 -3.55
CA GLY A 72 4.06 12.54 -4.54
C GLY A 72 2.76 12.41 -5.33
N VAL A 73 1.63 12.33 -4.63
CA VAL A 73 0.29 12.27 -5.23
C VAL A 73 -0.01 13.51 -6.06
N SER A 74 0.43 14.70 -5.63
CA SER A 74 0.20 15.94 -6.38
C SER A 74 0.87 16.00 -7.77
N ASN A 75 1.82 15.10 -8.05
CA ASN A 75 2.46 14.99 -9.36
C ASN A 75 1.69 14.08 -10.34
N CYS A 76 0.69 13.33 -9.87
CA CYS A 76 -0.10 12.43 -10.68
C CYS A 76 -1.29 13.19 -11.31
N PRO A 77 -1.44 13.20 -12.65
CA PRO A 77 -2.64 13.75 -13.29
C PRO A 77 -3.91 13.10 -12.74
N GLY A 78 -4.97 13.89 -12.53
CA GLY A 78 -6.24 13.41 -11.97
C GLY A 78 -6.29 13.31 -10.45
N ALA A 79 -5.14 13.34 -9.77
CA ALA A 79 -5.08 13.14 -8.33
C ALA A 79 -5.64 14.34 -7.54
N PRO A 80 -6.28 14.08 -6.38
CA PRO A 80 -6.70 15.14 -5.48
C PRO A 80 -5.49 15.83 -4.85
N LYS A 81 -5.65 17.10 -4.48
CA LYS A 81 -4.69 17.77 -3.61
C LYS A 81 -4.92 17.33 -2.16
N LEU A 82 -4.04 16.48 -1.65
CA LEU A 82 -4.11 16.02 -0.27
C LEU A 82 -3.78 17.14 0.73
N THR A 83 -4.50 17.15 1.85
CA THR A 83 -4.19 18.02 2.99
C THR A 83 -2.99 17.46 3.73
N PHE A 84 -1.98 18.30 3.95
CA PHE A 84 -0.84 17.96 4.80
C PHE A 84 -0.96 18.66 6.16
N LEU A 85 -0.89 17.87 7.23
CA LEU A 85 -0.83 18.36 8.62
C LEU A 85 0.49 17.87 9.24
N THR A 86 1.13 18.74 10.00
CA THR A 86 2.37 18.46 10.76
C THR A 86 2.07 18.40 12.26
N GLY A 87 2.93 17.73 13.01
CA GLY A 87 2.84 17.62 14.47
C GLY A 87 3.07 16.21 15.00
N ARG A 88 3.46 15.25 14.15
CA ARG A 88 3.79 13.89 14.59
C ARG A 88 5.07 13.91 15.41
N ALA A 89 5.04 13.33 16.60
CA ALA A 89 6.25 13.03 17.34
C ALA A 89 6.99 11.86 16.65
N ASN A 90 8.30 11.77 16.82
CA ASN A 90 9.02 10.57 16.37
C ASN A 90 8.57 9.36 17.18
N ALA A 91 8.39 8.24 16.48
CA ALA A 91 8.13 6.94 17.09
C ALA A 91 9.13 6.58 18.19
N THR A 92 8.64 5.92 19.24
CA THR A 92 9.47 5.42 20.36
C THR A 92 9.58 3.89 20.39
N ALA A 93 8.81 3.20 19.53
CA ALA A 93 8.83 1.76 19.34
C ALA A 93 8.43 1.44 17.89
N PRO A 94 8.85 0.29 17.35
CA PRO A 94 8.36 -0.18 16.06
C PRO A 94 6.87 -0.57 16.13
N ALA A 95 6.19 -0.54 14.99
CA ALA A 95 4.92 -1.24 14.84
C ALA A 95 5.09 -2.76 14.98
N SER A 96 4.02 -3.47 15.32
CA SER A 96 3.99 -4.93 15.35
C SER A 96 3.91 -5.51 13.95
N ASP A 97 4.58 -6.65 13.76
CA ASP A 97 4.38 -7.54 12.61
C ASP A 97 2.90 -7.94 12.48
N GLY A 98 2.40 -8.06 11.26
CA GLY A 98 1.00 -8.37 10.93
C GLY A 98 0.04 -7.19 11.04
N THR A 99 0.53 -5.95 11.18
CA THR A 99 -0.33 -4.74 11.17
C THR A 99 -0.75 -4.32 9.76
N VAL A 100 0.06 -4.64 8.75
CA VAL A 100 -0.22 -4.32 7.35
C VAL A 100 -0.83 -5.55 6.67
N PRO A 101 -1.95 -5.42 5.95
CA PRO A 101 -2.53 -6.53 5.18
C PRO A 101 -1.61 -7.03 4.06
N LEU A 102 -1.66 -8.34 3.81
CA LEU A 102 -1.00 -9.00 2.70
C LEU A 102 -1.94 -9.16 1.49
N PRO A 103 -1.42 -9.18 0.26
CA PRO A 103 -2.24 -9.36 -0.95
C PRO A 103 -2.95 -10.72 -1.04
N GLN A 104 -2.49 -11.74 -0.32
CA GLN A 104 -3.13 -13.05 -0.22
C GLN A 104 -4.16 -13.15 0.93
N ASP A 105 -4.29 -12.12 1.76
CA ASP A 105 -5.27 -12.12 2.86
C ASP A 105 -6.71 -12.16 2.32
N SER A 106 -7.59 -12.81 3.07
CA SER A 106 -9.00 -12.84 2.73
C SER A 106 -9.64 -11.46 2.95
N ALA A 107 -10.74 -11.18 2.24
CA ALA A 107 -11.53 -9.97 2.46
C ALA A 107 -11.94 -9.82 3.94
N ASP A 108 -12.29 -10.90 4.63
CA ASP A 108 -12.58 -10.88 6.07
C ASP A 108 -11.41 -10.39 6.92
N SER A 109 -10.20 -10.89 6.63
CA SER A 109 -8.99 -10.53 7.36
C SER A 109 -8.63 -9.06 7.13
N ILE A 110 -8.65 -8.61 5.88
CA ILE A 110 -8.36 -7.22 5.50
C ILE A 110 -9.37 -6.28 6.16
N LEU A 111 -10.68 -6.52 5.97
CA LEU A 111 -11.71 -5.63 6.52
C LEU A 111 -11.68 -5.60 8.05
N SER A 112 -11.35 -6.71 8.72
CA SER A 112 -11.19 -6.74 10.18
C SER A 112 -9.95 -5.97 10.64
N ARG A 113 -8.81 -6.10 9.94
CA ARG A 113 -7.57 -5.36 10.23
C ARG A 113 -7.77 -3.86 10.06
N MET A 114 -8.41 -3.46 8.97
CA MET A 114 -8.71 -2.05 8.67
C MET A 114 -9.72 -1.47 9.68
N ALA A 115 -10.75 -2.22 10.06
CA ALA A 115 -11.70 -1.81 11.09
C ALA A 115 -11.04 -1.65 12.47
N ASP A 116 -10.07 -2.49 12.84
CA ASP A 116 -9.29 -2.33 14.06
C ASP A 116 -8.40 -1.08 14.04
N ALA A 117 -7.98 -0.61 12.86
CA ALA A 117 -7.33 0.68 12.68
C ALA A 117 -8.32 1.86 12.59
N GLY A 118 -9.64 1.61 12.68
CA GLY A 118 -10.69 2.63 12.64
C GLY A 118 -11.13 3.03 11.23
N ILE A 119 -10.88 2.18 10.23
CA ILE A 119 -11.22 2.43 8.82
C ILE A 119 -12.39 1.52 8.42
N ASP A 120 -13.49 2.10 7.95
CA ASP A 120 -14.66 1.33 7.53
C ASP A 120 -14.51 0.73 6.11
N ASN A 121 -15.41 -0.18 5.74
CA ASN A 121 -15.33 -0.89 4.45
C ASN A 121 -15.35 0.04 3.23
N ASN A 122 -16.12 1.13 3.25
CA ASN A 122 -16.15 2.08 2.14
C ASN A 122 -14.84 2.88 2.08
N GLU A 123 -14.28 3.23 3.23
CA GLU A 123 -12.99 3.90 3.33
C GLU A 123 -11.85 2.99 2.86
N VAL A 124 -11.90 1.67 3.12
CA VAL A 124 -10.95 0.69 2.55
C VAL A 124 -10.96 0.78 1.02
N ILE A 125 -12.13 0.73 0.39
CA ILE A 125 -12.26 0.80 -1.07
C ILE A 125 -11.80 2.15 -1.61
N ALA A 126 -12.09 3.25 -0.90
CA ALA A 126 -11.59 4.58 -1.27
C ALA A 126 -10.05 4.66 -1.20
N LEU A 127 -9.43 4.04 -0.19
CA LEU A 127 -7.96 4.01 -0.04
C LEU A 127 -7.29 3.15 -1.12
N LEU A 128 -7.94 2.09 -1.59
CA LEU A 128 -7.46 1.26 -2.71
C LEU A 128 -7.43 2.02 -4.05
N ALA A 129 -8.01 3.22 -4.16
CA ALA A 129 -7.77 4.09 -5.31
C ALA A 129 -6.27 4.42 -5.49
N SER A 130 -5.46 4.31 -4.43
CA SER A 130 -4.00 4.41 -4.52
C SER A 130 -3.38 3.40 -5.48
N HIS A 131 -4.03 2.26 -5.73
CA HIS A 131 -3.56 1.24 -6.67
C HIS A 131 -3.63 1.70 -8.13
N SER A 132 -4.37 2.77 -8.46
CA SER A 132 -4.39 3.39 -9.80
C SER A 132 -3.07 4.07 -10.18
N ILE A 133 -2.23 4.39 -9.20
CA ILE A 133 -0.90 4.97 -9.42
C ILE A 133 0.20 4.11 -8.78
N ALA A 134 0.03 2.79 -8.91
CA ALA A 134 0.88 1.82 -8.27
C ALA A 134 1.31 0.68 -9.19
N ARG A 135 2.40 0.03 -8.77
CA ARG A 135 3.03 -1.09 -9.43
C ARG A 135 3.66 -1.99 -8.37
N SER A 136 3.89 -3.26 -8.70
CA SER A 136 4.60 -4.22 -7.87
C SER A 136 6.03 -4.42 -8.36
N ASP A 137 6.97 -4.44 -7.42
CA ASP A 137 8.39 -4.71 -7.68
C ASP A 137 8.84 -6.10 -7.20
N THR A 138 7.99 -6.81 -6.46
CA THR A 138 8.40 -8.00 -5.70
C THR A 138 7.58 -9.25 -5.98
N LEU A 139 6.33 -9.12 -6.44
CA LEU A 139 5.42 -10.27 -6.57
C LEU A 139 5.66 -11.08 -7.86
N VAL A 140 5.99 -10.40 -8.96
CA VAL A 140 6.25 -11.07 -10.24
C VAL A 140 7.74 -11.37 -10.35
N THR A 141 8.11 -12.64 -10.17
CA THR A 141 9.52 -13.06 -10.14
C THR A 141 10.28 -12.60 -11.39
N GLY A 142 11.40 -11.89 -11.19
CA GLY A 142 12.28 -11.41 -12.26
C GLY A 142 11.81 -10.14 -12.97
N HIS A 143 10.72 -9.52 -12.53
CA HIS A 143 10.18 -8.28 -13.11
C HIS A 143 9.93 -7.25 -12.01
N THR A 144 10.14 -5.97 -12.34
CA THR A 144 9.85 -4.84 -11.46
C THR A 144 8.92 -3.86 -12.18
N GLY A 145 8.18 -3.06 -11.42
CA GLY A 145 7.24 -2.08 -11.96
C GLY A 145 6.08 -2.69 -12.72
N VAL A 146 5.57 -3.84 -12.29
CA VAL A 146 4.39 -4.50 -12.91
C VAL A 146 3.12 -3.80 -12.42
N PRO A 147 2.32 -3.15 -13.29
CA PRO A 147 1.23 -2.30 -12.86
C PRO A 147 -0.03 -3.08 -12.44
N PHE A 148 -0.87 -2.42 -11.63
CA PHE A 148 -2.18 -2.96 -11.21
C PHE A 148 -3.33 -2.53 -12.13
N ASP A 149 -3.13 -1.49 -12.94
CA ASP A 149 -4.05 -1.06 -13.99
C ASP A 149 -3.27 -0.61 -15.24
N THR A 150 -3.98 -0.31 -16.33
CA THR A 150 -3.36 0.12 -17.60
C THR A 150 -2.78 1.54 -17.58
N THR A 151 -3.03 2.32 -16.53
CA THR A 151 -2.70 3.74 -16.43
C THR A 151 -1.95 4.10 -15.14
N PRO A 152 -0.85 3.39 -14.77
CA PRO A 152 -0.22 3.44 -13.43
C PRO A 152 0.46 4.78 -13.06
N PHE A 153 0.34 5.79 -13.92
CA PHE A 153 0.85 7.15 -13.72
C PHE A 153 -0.24 8.22 -13.76
N THR A 154 -1.50 7.82 -13.93
CA THR A 154 -2.68 8.70 -13.93
C THR A 154 -3.60 8.23 -12.81
N PHE A 155 -4.02 9.14 -11.94
CA PHE A 155 -4.98 8.81 -10.89
C PHE A 155 -6.39 8.91 -11.47
N ASP A 156 -6.94 7.77 -11.86
CA ASP A 156 -8.24 7.64 -12.50
C ASP A 156 -8.96 6.37 -12.00
N PRO A 157 -10.16 6.03 -12.50
CA PRO A 157 -10.89 4.89 -11.96
C PRO A 157 -10.54 3.55 -12.64
N GLN A 158 -9.49 3.46 -13.47
CA GLN A 158 -9.20 2.25 -14.25
C GLN A 158 -9.01 1.02 -13.37
N ILE A 159 -8.28 1.12 -12.26
CA ILE A 159 -8.16 0.04 -11.27
C ILE A 159 -9.52 -0.57 -10.85
N PHE A 160 -10.54 0.27 -10.64
CA PHE A 160 -11.87 -0.20 -10.22
C PHE A 160 -12.66 -0.85 -11.37
N LEU A 161 -12.36 -0.49 -12.61
CA LEU A 161 -12.99 -1.10 -13.79
C LEU A 161 -12.31 -2.42 -14.15
N GLU A 162 -10.99 -2.42 -14.20
CA GLU A 162 -10.17 -3.54 -14.66
C GLU A 162 -10.22 -4.72 -13.68
N VAL A 163 -10.21 -4.46 -12.37
CA VAL A 163 -10.34 -5.53 -11.35
C VAL A 163 -11.65 -6.34 -11.48
N LEU A 164 -12.72 -5.72 -11.99
CA LEU A 164 -14.03 -6.36 -12.20
C LEU A 164 -14.05 -7.28 -13.42
N LEU A 165 -13.15 -7.07 -14.39
CA LEU A 165 -13.09 -7.87 -15.59
C LEU A 165 -12.72 -9.33 -15.30
N LYS A 166 -13.06 -10.20 -16.25
CA LYS A 166 -12.74 -11.62 -16.17
C LYS A 166 -11.24 -11.80 -16.41
N GLY A 167 -10.55 -12.42 -15.45
CA GLY A 167 -9.15 -12.81 -15.61
C GLY A 167 -8.95 -13.81 -16.76
N THR A 168 -7.87 -13.63 -17.52
CA THR A 168 -7.50 -14.47 -18.65
C THR A 168 -6.12 -15.12 -18.53
N GLY A 169 -5.27 -14.61 -17.63
CA GLY A 169 -3.96 -15.20 -17.32
C GLY A 169 -3.11 -14.27 -16.47
N VAL A 170 -1.86 -14.65 -16.22
CA VAL A 170 -0.86 -13.83 -15.51
C VAL A 170 0.10 -13.16 -16.51
N PRO A 171 0.61 -11.95 -16.22
CA PRO A 171 1.58 -11.30 -17.08
C PRO A 171 2.89 -12.11 -17.14
N PHE A 172 3.57 -12.03 -18.28
CA PHE A 172 4.85 -12.71 -18.54
C PHE A 172 4.83 -14.25 -18.42
N GLY A 173 3.67 -14.87 -18.21
CA GLY A 173 3.52 -16.33 -18.05
C GLY A 173 4.17 -16.88 -16.76
N VAL A 174 4.44 -16.03 -15.77
CA VAL A 174 5.08 -16.41 -14.51
C VAL A 174 4.02 -16.45 -13.41
N ASN A 175 3.54 -17.64 -13.06
CA ASN A 175 2.67 -17.82 -11.90
C ASN A 175 3.51 -18.32 -10.73
N ASN A 176 3.96 -17.40 -9.87
CA ASN A 176 4.75 -17.76 -8.69
C ASN A 176 4.48 -16.78 -7.55
N THR A 177 3.22 -16.68 -7.16
CA THR A 177 2.86 -16.04 -5.89
C THR A 177 2.35 -17.11 -4.93
N ASP A 178 2.59 -16.89 -3.64
CA ASP A 178 2.06 -17.67 -2.53
C ASP A 178 0.53 -17.43 -2.33
N GLY A 179 -0.20 -17.18 -3.42
CA GLY A 179 -1.61 -16.80 -3.43
C GLY A 179 -1.85 -15.30 -3.55
N ALA A 180 -0.81 -14.47 -3.68
CA ALA A 180 -0.93 -13.01 -3.78
C ALA A 180 -1.46 -12.49 -5.13
N GLU A 181 -1.36 -13.27 -6.21
CA GLU A 181 -1.76 -12.88 -7.56
C GLU A 181 -2.79 -13.86 -8.14
N VAL A 182 -3.74 -13.30 -8.90
CA VAL A 182 -4.68 -14.06 -9.72
C VAL A 182 -4.66 -13.55 -11.16
N ASP A 183 -5.24 -14.33 -12.07
CA ASP A 183 -5.34 -13.97 -13.49
C ASP A 183 -5.80 -12.52 -13.69
N SER A 184 -4.97 -11.68 -14.27
CA SER A 184 -5.36 -10.35 -14.75
C SER A 184 -6.27 -10.48 -16.00
N PRO A 185 -7.19 -9.53 -16.25
CA PRO A 185 -7.88 -9.39 -17.52
C PRO A 185 -7.02 -8.94 -18.70
N LEU A 186 -5.89 -8.28 -18.46
CA LEU A 186 -5.01 -7.68 -19.49
C LEU A 186 -3.53 -8.11 -19.32
N PRO A 187 -3.23 -9.42 -19.20
CA PRO A 187 -1.87 -9.89 -18.96
C PRO A 187 -0.91 -9.61 -20.13
N ASP A 188 -1.45 -9.49 -21.36
CA ASP A 188 -0.69 -9.14 -22.57
C ASP A 188 -0.25 -7.66 -22.56
N GLU A 189 -0.90 -6.81 -21.75
CA GLU A 189 -0.49 -5.43 -21.49
C GLU A 189 0.50 -5.32 -20.32
N GLY A 190 0.84 -6.45 -19.69
CA GLY A 190 1.74 -6.53 -18.54
C GLY A 190 1.06 -6.24 -17.20
N GLU A 191 -0.27 -6.11 -17.15
CA GLU A 191 -1.03 -5.90 -15.92
C GLU A 191 -1.00 -7.17 -15.03
N MET A 192 -0.82 -6.98 -13.72
CA MET A 192 -1.06 -8.01 -12.72
C MET A 192 -2.28 -7.68 -11.87
N ARG A 193 -2.91 -8.70 -11.27
CA ARG A 193 -4.04 -8.50 -10.36
C ARG A 193 -3.79 -9.15 -8.99
N LEU A 194 -3.82 -8.33 -7.94
CA LEU A 194 -3.73 -8.83 -6.57
C LEU A 194 -4.97 -9.66 -6.22
N GLN A 195 -4.77 -10.74 -5.48
CA GLN A 195 -5.85 -11.58 -4.96
C GLN A 195 -6.76 -10.80 -4.01
N SER A 196 -6.21 -9.92 -3.17
CA SER A 196 -6.96 -9.03 -2.27
C SER A 196 -7.91 -8.11 -3.02
N ASP A 197 -7.44 -7.47 -4.09
CA ASP A 197 -8.22 -6.52 -4.88
C ASP A 197 -9.35 -7.26 -5.61
N PHE A 198 -9.04 -8.43 -6.18
CA PHE A 198 -10.02 -9.33 -6.76
C PHE A 198 -11.09 -9.76 -5.75
N ALA A 199 -10.68 -10.17 -4.54
CA ALA A 199 -11.60 -10.62 -3.49
C ALA A 199 -12.52 -9.48 -3.02
N LEU A 200 -11.97 -8.31 -2.72
CA LEU A 200 -12.72 -7.14 -2.27
C LEU A 200 -13.69 -6.62 -3.34
N SER A 201 -13.31 -6.66 -4.63
CA SER A 201 -14.20 -6.27 -5.74
C SER A 201 -15.44 -7.18 -5.91
N ARG A 202 -15.47 -8.34 -5.24
CA ARG A 202 -16.53 -9.35 -5.35
C ARG A 202 -17.20 -9.66 -4.01
N ASP A 203 -16.70 -9.11 -2.93
CA ASP A 203 -17.26 -9.32 -1.60
C ASP A 203 -18.54 -8.47 -1.45
N PRO A 204 -19.66 -9.04 -0.97
CA PRO A 204 -20.95 -8.33 -0.88
C PRO A 204 -20.94 -7.12 0.05
N ARG A 205 -19.89 -6.92 0.86
CA ARG A 205 -19.75 -5.75 1.73
C ARG A 205 -19.06 -4.57 1.05
N THR A 206 -18.39 -4.80 -0.07
CA THR A 206 -17.52 -3.82 -0.76
C THR A 206 -17.73 -3.73 -2.27
N ALA A 207 -18.48 -4.65 -2.87
CA ALA A 207 -18.83 -4.66 -4.30
C ALA A 207 -19.99 -3.71 -4.67
#